data_AF-A0A937XD48-F1
#
_entry.id   AF-A0A937XD48-F1
#
_cell.length_a   1.000
_cell.length_b   1.000
_cell.length_c   1.000
_cell.angle_alpha   90.00
_cell.angle_beta   90.00
_cell.angle_gamma   90.00
#
_symmetry.space_group_name_H-M   'P 1'
#
loop_
_entity.id
_entity.type
_entity.pdbx_description
1 polymer ?
#
loop_
_entity_poly.entity_id
_entity_poly.type
_entity_poly.pdbx_seq_one_letter_code
_entity_poly.pdbx_strand_id
1 'polypeptide(L)'
;MLDPALWDREIAEAIAREEGIEAVSDKHWAIVEFIRDYWKEHDLAPPVRLICTEIGVSVRDIYRLFTSGPARGACRVAGLPKPDGCV
;
A
#
# COMPACT_ATOMS: atom_id res chain seq x y z
N MET A 1 -0.90 -1.99 17.04
CA MET A 1 -1.37 -3.27 16.47
C MET A 1 -2.64 -2.92 15.73
N LEU A 2 -2.56 -2.76 14.41
CA LEU A 2 -3.75 -2.58 13.56
C LEU A 2 -4.10 -3.99 13.09
N ASP A 3 -5.23 -4.54 13.54
CA ASP A 3 -5.72 -5.81 13.03
C ASP A 3 -6.02 -5.66 11.52
N PRO A 4 -5.43 -6.47 10.63
CA PRO A 4 -5.72 -6.43 9.19
C PRO A 4 -7.21 -6.66 8.87
N ALA A 5 -7.93 -7.27 9.81
CA ALA A 5 -9.37 -7.51 9.79
C ALA A 5 -10.21 -6.25 10.09
N LEU A 6 -9.63 -5.25 10.77
CA LEU A 6 -10.28 -3.95 11.00
C LEU A 6 -10.05 -2.98 9.84
N TRP A 7 -9.26 -3.35 8.83
CA TRP A 7 -9.02 -2.48 7.69
C TRP A 7 -10.30 -2.26 6.87
N ASP A 8 -10.63 -1.00 6.65
CA ASP A 8 -11.67 -0.53 5.75
C ASP A 8 -11.16 0.65 4.91
N ARG A 9 -11.98 1.10 3.95
CA ARG A 9 -11.59 2.18 3.06
C ARG A 9 -11.39 3.52 3.80
N GLU A 10 -12.18 3.79 4.84
CA GLU A 10 -12.07 5.03 5.62
C GLU A 10 -10.75 5.06 6.42
N ILE A 11 -10.34 3.92 6.99
CA ILE A 11 -9.04 3.78 7.66
C ILE A 11 -7.90 3.95 6.66
N ALA A 12 -7.99 3.33 5.49
CA ALA A 12 -6.98 3.48 4.44
C ALA A 12 -6.84 4.96 4.03
N GLU A 13 -7.95 5.68 3.88
CA GLU A 13 -7.94 7.11 3.58
C GLU A 13 -7.37 7.96 4.73
N ALA A 14 -7.69 7.63 5.98
CA ALA A 14 -7.13 8.30 7.14
C ALA A 14 -5.60 8.14 7.20
N ILE A 15 -5.10 6.92 7.00
CA ILE A 15 -3.67 6.62 6.94
C ILE A 15 -3.01 7.32 5.74
N ALA A 16 -3.69 7.32 4.58
CA ALA A 16 -3.19 8.00 3.39
C ALA A 16 -3.01 9.51 3.65
N ARG A 17 -3.97 10.16 4.32
CA ARG A 17 -3.83 11.56 4.74
C ARG A 17 -2.66 11.78 5.70
N GLU A 18 -2.44 10.88 6.66
CA GLU A 18 -1.27 10.94 7.55
C GLU A 18 0.07 10.82 6.79
N GLU A 19 0.09 10.07 5.69
CA GLU A 19 1.26 9.91 4.81
C GLU A 19 1.42 11.05 3.78
N GLY A 20 0.54 12.06 3.83
CA GLY A 20 0.56 13.23 2.94
C GLY A 20 -0.16 13.01 1.60
N ILE A 21 -0.98 11.97 1.49
CA ILE A 21 -1.83 11.70 0.33
C ILE A 21 -3.21 12.30 0.62
N GLU A 22 -3.46 13.51 0.12
CA GLU A 22 -4.75 14.21 0.36
C GLU A 22 -5.93 13.50 -0.31
N ALA A 23 -5.70 12.85 -1.46
CA ALA A 23 -6.74 12.17 -2.22
C ALA A 23 -6.25 10.80 -2.73
N VAL A 24 -6.91 9.74 -2.28
CA VAL A 24 -6.66 8.36 -2.71
C VAL A 24 -7.34 8.14 -4.07
N SER A 25 -6.60 8.28 -5.17
CA SER A 25 -7.11 8.02 -6.52
C SER A 25 -7.26 6.52 -6.82
N ASP A 26 -7.93 6.18 -7.93
CA ASP A 26 -8.12 4.78 -8.38
C ASP A 26 -6.81 4.00 -8.48
N LYS A 27 -5.70 4.68 -8.85
CA LYS A 27 -4.37 4.04 -8.90
C LYS A 27 -3.85 3.67 -7.52
N HIS A 28 -4.13 4.48 -6.50
CA HIS A 28 -3.77 4.13 -5.13
C HIS A 28 -4.57 2.91 -4.67
N TRP A 29 -5.87 2.90 -4.94
CA TRP A 29 -6.74 1.76 -4.63
C TRP A 29 -6.28 0.49 -5.32
N ALA A 30 -5.97 0.55 -6.62
CA ALA A 30 -5.49 -0.60 -7.37
C ALA A 30 -4.21 -1.20 -6.75
N ILE A 31 -3.27 -0.35 -6.32
CA ILE A 31 -2.04 -0.79 -5.64
C ILE A 31 -2.35 -1.39 -4.26
N VAL A 32 -3.21 -0.74 -3.47
CA VAL A 32 -3.56 -1.15 -2.11
C VAL A 32 -4.33 -2.47 -2.09
N GLU A 33 -5.33 -2.60 -2.97
CA GLU A 33 -6.12 -3.83 -3.13
C GLU A 33 -5.22 -4.98 -3.62
N PHE A 34 -4.34 -4.73 -4.59
CA PHE A 34 -3.36 -5.73 -5.04
C PHE A 34 -2.43 -6.20 -3.92
N ILE A 35 -1.91 -5.28 -3.10
CA ILE A 35 -1.08 -5.64 -1.94
C ILE A 35 -1.85 -6.51 -0.96
N ARG A 36 -3.12 -6.20 -0.71
CA ARG A 36 -3.96 -6.97 0.21
C ARG A 36 -4.27 -8.35 -0.32
N ASP A 37 -4.62 -8.50 -1.60
CA ASP A 37 -4.92 -9.81 -2.17
C ASP A 37 -3.67 -10.69 -2.24
N TYR A 38 -2.53 -10.10 -2.61
CA TYR A 38 -1.25 -10.81 -2.56
C TYR A 38 -0.89 -11.25 -1.14
N TRP A 39 -1.12 -10.40 -0.12
CA TRP A 39 -0.90 -10.76 1.28
C TRP A 39 -1.86 -11.84 1.77
N LYS A 40 -3.13 -11.84 1.36
CA LYS A 40 -4.07 -12.93 1.71
C LYS A 40 -3.64 -14.28 1.12
N GLU A 41 -3.06 -14.29 -0.08
CA GLU A 41 -2.59 -15.52 -0.71
C GLU A 41 -1.24 -16.01 -0.18
N HIS A 42 -0.31 -15.09 0.08
CA HIS A 42 1.08 -15.42 0.37
C HIS A 42 1.54 -15.11 1.80
N ASP A 43 0.72 -14.43 2.60
CA ASP A 43 1.05 -13.90 3.95
C ASP A 43 2.26 -12.94 3.96
N LEU A 44 2.66 -12.44 2.78
CA LEU A 44 3.82 -11.56 2.61
C LEU A 44 3.51 -10.38 1.68
N ALA A 45 4.24 -9.28 1.84
CA ALA A 45 4.05 -8.09 1.00
C ALA A 45 4.63 -8.31 -0.41
N PRO A 46 3.93 -7.92 -1.50
CA PRO A 46 4.44 -8.11 -2.85
C PRO A 46 5.67 -7.23 -3.12
N PRO A 47 6.59 -7.70 -3.96
CA PRO A 47 7.70 -6.89 -4.40
C PRO A 47 7.21 -5.76 -5.32
N VAL A 48 7.81 -4.57 -5.22
CA VAL A 48 7.45 -3.38 -6.01
C VAL A 48 7.41 -3.68 -7.51
N ARG A 49 8.31 -4.53 -8.01
CA ARG A 49 8.38 -4.90 -9.42
C ARG A 49 7.14 -5.66 -9.91
N LEU A 50 6.52 -6.45 -9.03
CA LEU A 50 5.28 -7.15 -9.34
C LEU A 50 4.12 -6.17 -9.43
N ILE A 51 4.00 -5.25 -8.47
CA ILE A 51 3.00 -4.17 -8.48
C ILE A 51 3.10 -3.35 -9.77
N CYS A 52 4.32 -2.96 -10.17
CA CYS A 52 4.56 -2.24 -11.42
C CYS A 52 4.06 -3.01 -12.66
N THR A 53 4.23 -4.33 -12.66
CA THR A 53 3.86 -5.18 -13.79
C THR A 53 2.35 -5.40 -13.84
N GLU A 54 1.71 -5.66 -12.70
CA GLU A 54 0.28 -5.94 -12.63
C GLU A 54 -0.57 -4.68 -12.84
N ILE A 55 -0.20 -3.58 -12.19
CA ILE A 55 -0.95 -2.32 -12.27
C ILE A 55 -0.52 -1.49 -13.50
N GLY A 56 0.59 -1.84 -14.15
CA GLY A 56 1.11 -1.09 -15.30
C GLY A 56 1.65 0.29 -14.92
N VAL A 57 2.20 0.44 -13.72
CA VAL A 57 2.80 1.68 -13.22
C VAL A 57 4.31 1.54 -13.11
N SER A 58 5.05 2.64 -13.25
CA SER A 58 6.48 2.62 -12.99
C SER A 58 6.77 2.80 -11.50
N VAL A 59 7.96 2.37 -11.06
CA VAL A 59 8.43 2.63 -9.67
C VAL A 59 8.35 4.12 -9.36
N ARG A 60 8.69 4.98 -10.33
CA ARG A 60 8.62 6.43 -10.20
C ARG A 60 7.19 6.92 -9.98
N ASP A 61 6.20 6.32 -10.63
CA ASP A 61 4.79 6.63 -10.39
C ASP A 61 4.37 6.24 -8.99
N ILE A 62 4.82 5.10 -8.48
CA ILE A 62 4.49 4.70 -7.10
C ILE A 62 5.10 5.66 -6.08
N TYR A 63 6.32 6.16 -6.30
CA TYR A 63 6.90 7.23 -5.46
C TYR A 63 6.16 8.58 -5.57
N ARG A 64 5.49 8.85 -6.70
CA ARG A 64 4.65 10.05 -6.87
C ARG A 64 3.29 9.89 -6.19
N LEU A 65 2.76 8.68 -6.17
CA LEU A 65 1.49 8.34 -5.52
C LEU A 65 1.68 8.24 -4.00
N PHE A 66 2.71 7.52 -3.54
CA PHE A 66 3.02 7.34 -2.13
C PHE A 66 4.33 8.04 -1.79
N THR A 67 4.24 9.18 -1.11
CA THR A 67 5.38 10.03 -0.69
C THR A 67 6.40 9.27 0.16
N SER A 68 5.95 8.36 1.02
CA SER A 68 6.80 7.50 1.84
C SER A 68 7.36 6.27 1.10
N GLY A 69 7.08 6.16 -0.20
CA GLY A 69 7.51 5.07 -1.05
C GLY A 69 6.59 3.84 -1.04
N PRO A 70 6.77 2.93 -2.02
CA PRO A 70 5.89 1.79 -2.28
C PRO A 70 5.77 0.83 -1.10
N ALA A 71 6.89 0.42 -0.52
CA ALA A 71 6.92 -0.62 0.51
C ALA A 71 6.41 -0.14 1.87
N ARG A 72 6.57 1.16 2.18
CA ARG A 72 6.17 1.71 3.47
C ARG A 72 4.80 2.38 3.38
N GLY A 73 4.60 3.27 2.42
CA GLY A 73 3.33 3.99 2.26
C GLY A 73 2.20 3.05 1.85
N ALA A 74 2.38 2.28 0.77
CA ALA A 74 1.30 1.45 0.26
C ALA A 74 0.96 0.28 1.19
N CYS A 75 1.95 -0.37 1.82
CA CYS A 75 1.70 -1.42 2.82
C CYS A 75 0.99 -0.87 4.07
N ARG A 76 1.34 0.35 4.51
CA ARG A 76 0.69 0.99 5.66
C ARG A 76 -0.75 1.36 5.34
N VAL A 77 -1.01 1.96 4.17
CA VAL A 77 -2.37 2.26 3.69
C VAL A 77 -3.19 0.99 3.51
N ALA A 78 -2.56 -0.12 3.10
CA ALA A 78 -3.19 -1.43 2.98
C ALA A 78 -3.47 -2.13 4.33
N GLY A 79 -3.11 -1.51 5.46
CA GLY A 79 -3.34 -2.05 6.80
C GLY A 79 -2.48 -3.28 7.12
N LEU A 80 -1.39 -3.49 6.38
CA LEU A 80 -0.45 -4.55 6.71
C LEU A 80 0.37 -4.14 7.94
N PRO A 81 0.73 -5.09 8.82
CA PRO A 81 1.68 -4.83 9.88
C PRO A 81 2.96 -4.28 9.26
N LYS A 82 3.53 -3.26 9.90
CA LYS A 82 4.79 -2.66 9.47
C LYS A 82 5.79 -3.81 9.26
N PRO A 83 6.40 -3.96 8.06
CA PRO A 83 7.43 -4.97 7.90
C PRO A 83 8.52 -4.66 8.93
N ASP A 84 8.74 -5.59 9.86
CA ASP A 84 9.88 -5.60 10.79
C ASP A 84 11.16 -5.69 9.95
N GLY A 85 11.61 -4.53 9.46
CA GLY A 85 12.64 -4.47 8.44
C GLY A 85 12.94 -3.05 8.02
N CYS A 86 13.33 -2.20 8.97
CA CYS A 86 14.20 -1.07 8.67
C CYS A 86 15.00 -0.69 9.92
N VAL A 87 16.17 -1.34 10.07
CA VAL A 87 17.42 -0.62 10.37
C VAL A 87 18.34 -0.83 9.17
#